data_AF-A0A918NHJ6-F1
#
_entry.id   AF-A0A918NHJ6-F1
#
_cell.length_a   1.000
_cell.length_b   1.000
_cell.length_c   1.000
_cell.angle_alpha   90.00
_cell.angle_beta   90.00
_cell.angle_gamma   90.00
#
_symmetry.space_group_name_H-M   'P 1'
#
loop_
_entity.id
_entity.type
_entity.pdbx_description
1 polymer ?
#
loop_
_entity_poly.entity_id
_entity_poly.type
_entity_poly.pdbx_seq_one_letter_code
_entity_poly.pdbx_strand_id
1 'polypeptide(L)'
;MRSLPTVLLPVFLTTSFCISVASWAGNEVPFDASSERSEHQIISIVAEKIFVARDQNFPPKRGSPEYDENIIHMDSRYQARYGVLKVVSGDFDAPVIDFEAYDHYGEPRFSKGDEAILVFIHDGPHGRVHSKYNFYSVYPTADGDWAACGDAYVQNDPKRKNKEPLEDISFLDPVEVNVPDFYVTLNDYVDEDDVVSDARKAEFQAEVVSENAEIDGLYQAPIWKRNGATATCLLGTRVVDLHAFQNETRFLPDQRDEICKIRHADELEGLDWQDKRVIVKACADVLKIQNLP
;
A
#
# COMPACT_ATOMS: atom_id res chain seq x y z
N MET A 1 -55.65 -15.66 -69.36
CA MET A 1 -54.67 -14.59 -69.68
C MET A 1 -54.95 -13.39 -68.81
N ARG A 2 -54.11 -13.15 -67.79
CA ARG A 2 -53.87 -11.85 -67.14
C ARG A 2 -52.55 -11.99 -66.39
N SER A 3 -51.54 -11.27 -66.88
CA SER A 3 -50.16 -11.26 -66.38
C SER A 3 -50.07 -10.41 -65.11
N LEU A 4 -49.36 -10.92 -64.10
CA LEU A 4 -48.95 -10.17 -62.92
C LEU A 4 -47.62 -9.45 -63.21
N PRO A 5 -47.39 -8.24 -62.68
CA PRO A 5 -46.16 -7.51 -62.92
C PRO A 5 -45.05 -7.95 -61.95
N THR A 6 -43.86 -8.14 -62.50
CA THR A 6 -42.61 -8.35 -61.77
C THR A 6 -42.18 -7.03 -61.13
N VAL A 7 -42.10 -6.99 -59.80
CA VAL A 7 -41.56 -5.85 -59.04
C VAL A 7 -40.09 -6.12 -58.74
N LEU A 8 -39.21 -5.30 -59.30
CA LEU A 8 -37.77 -5.27 -59.00
C LEU A 8 -37.56 -4.44 -57.72
N LEU A 9 -36.99 -5.08 -56.70
CA LEU A 9 -36.53 -4.41 -55.47
C LEU A 9 -35.08 -3.91 -55.66
N PRO A 10 -34.76 -2.67 -55.25
CA PRO A 10 -33.40 -2.16 -55.27
C PRO A 10 -32.57 -2.76 -54.13
N VAL A 11 -31.38 -3.26 -54.47
CA VAL A 11 -30.37 -3.69 -53.52
C VAL A 11 -29.61 -2.45 -53.03
N PHE A 12 -29.83 -2.05 -51.78
CA PHE A 12 -29.01 -1.04 -51.13
C PHE A 12 -27.76 -1.70 -50.54
N LEU A 13 -26.59 -1.38 -51.08
CA LEU A 13 -25.30 -1.64 -50.42
C LEU A 13 -25.12 -0.63 -49.30
N THR A 14 -25.18 -1.07 -48.05
CA THR A 14 -24.75 -0.29 -46.89
C THR A 14 -23.26 -0.53 -46.65
N THR A 15 -22.43 0.46 -46.96
CA THR A 15 -21.02 0.47 -46.57
C THR A 15 -20.91 0.78 -45.08
N SER A 16 -20.57 -0.24 -44.29
CA SER A 16 -20.26 -0.10 -42.87
C SER A 16 -18.91 0.59 -42.70
N PHE A 17 -18.93 1.85 -42.29
CA PHE A 17 -17.74 2.58 -41.84
C PHE A 17 -17.45 2.19 -40.39
N CYS A 18 -16.46 1.33 -40.17
CA CYS A 18 -15.89 1.13 -38.84
C CYS A 18 -15.11 2.38 -38.45
N ILE A 19 -15.73 3.26 -37.66
CA ILE A 19 -15.04 4.34 -36.97
C ILE A 19 -14.36 3.70 -35.76
N SER A 20 -13.06 3.44 -35.89
CA SER A 20 -12.20 3.10 -34.76
C SER A 20 -12.10 4.32 -33.86
N VAL A 21 -12.95 4.42 -32.86
CA VAL A 21 -12.75 5.38 -31.76
C VAL A 21 -11.55 4.88 -30.98
N ALA A 22 -10.43 5.58 -31.10
CA ALA A 22 -9.31 5.40 -30.18
C ALA A 22 -9.84 5.67 -28.76
N SER A 23 -9.93 4.61 -27.95
CA SER A 23 -10.16 4.73 -26.52
C SER A 23 -8.88 5.31 -25.91
N TRP A 24 -8.90 6.61 -25.68
CA TRP A 24 -7.91 7.24 -24.80
C TRP A 24 -8.18 6.67 -23.42
N ALA A 25 -7.25 5.89 -22.88
CA ALA A 25 -7.22 5.59 -21.47
C ALA A 25 -7.23 6.94 -20.75
N GLY A 26 -8.35 7.29 -20.14
CA GLY A 26 -8.46 8.51 -19.34
C GLY A 26 -7.35 8.45 -18.29
N ASN A 27 -6.60 9.54 -18.16
CA ASN A 27 -5.61 9.71 -17.11
C ASN A 27 -6.19 9.16 -15.81
N GLU A 28 -5.53 8.17 -15.20
CA GLU A 28 -5.85 7.71 -13.86
C GLU A 28 -5.99 8.96 -12.99
N VAL A 29 -7.20 9.19 -12.48
CA VAL A 29 -7.41 10.24 -11.49
C VAL A 29 -6.56 9.80 -10.30
N PRO A 30 -5.49 10.54 -9.94
CA PRO A 30 -4.69 10.16 -8.79
C PRO A 30 -5.64 10.04 -7.61
N PHE A 31 -5.55 8.95 -6.86
CA PHE A 31 -6.25 8.87 -5.58
C PHE A 31 -5.75 10.05 -4.73
N ASP A 32 -6.55 11.11 -4.68
CA ASP A 32 -6.22 12.30 -3.94
C ASP A 32 -6.61 12.07 -2.48
N ALA A 33 -5.67 11.51 -1.73
CA ALA A 33 -5.78 11.41 -0.28
C ALA A 33 -5.74 12.80 0.40
N SER A 34 -5.46 13.88 -0.35
CA SER A 34 -5.71 15.24 0.12
C SER A 34 -7.21 15.51 -0.02
N SER A 35 -8.00 15.00 0.93
CA SER A 35 -9.34 15.52 1.14
C SER A 35 -9.20 17.03 1.31
N GLU A 36 -9.81 17.81 0.43
CA GLU A 36 -9.80 19.27 0.49
C GLU A 36 -10.19 19.74 1.91
N ARG A 37 -9.19 20.18 2.67
CA ARG A 37 -9.28 21.13 3.81
C ARG A 37 -10.21 20.83 4.99
N SER A 38 -10.93 19.72 5.08
CA SER A 38 -11.39 19.29 6.40
C SER A 38 -10.21 18.66 7.11
N GLU A 39 -9.93 19.13 8.31
CA GLU A 39 -9.04 18.53 9.31
C GLU A 39 -9.59 17.13 9.67
N HIS A 40 -9.64 16.19 8.72
CA HIS A 40 -10.06 14.83 8.97
C HIS A 40 -9.01 14.23 9.90
N GLN A 41 -9.39 14.17 11.18
CA GLN A 41 -8.58 13.62 12.23
C GLN A 41 -8.28 12.17 11.88
N ILE A 42 -7.00 11.87 11.67
CA ILE A 42 -6.56 10.50 11.44
C ILE A 42 -6.52 9.83 12.80
N ILE A 43 -7.23 8.72 12.89
CA ILE A 43 -7.18 7.84 14.04
C ILE A 43 -6.07 6.83 13.76
N SER A 44 -5.03 6.85 14.60
CA SER A 44 -3.99 5.83 14.58
C SER A 44 -4.04 5.02 15.88
N ILE A 45 -4.18 3.72 15.73
CA ILE A 45 -4.37 2.81 16.86
C ILE A 45 -3.51 1.56 16.70
N VAL A 46 -3.06 1.02 17.82
CA VAL A 46 -2.63 -0.38 17.90
C VAL A 46 -3.85 -1.23 18.23
N ALA A 47 -4.09 -2.26 17.43
CA ALA A 47 -5.29 -3.05 17.54
C ALA A 47 -5.07 -4.51 17.18
N GLU A 48 -5.87 -5.40 17.76
CA GLU A 48 -5.89 -6.84 17.46
C GLU A 48 -7.09 -7.21 16.59
N LYS A 49 -6.88 -8.14 15.67
CA LYS A 49 -7.91 -8.57 14.71
C LYS A 49 -9.02 -9.33 15.43
N ILE A 50 -10.27 -8.89 15.28
CA ILE A 50 -11.45 -9.67 15.67
C ILE A 50 -11.99 -10.39 14.43
N PHE A 51 -12.21 -9.66 13.33
CA PHE A 51 -12.50 -10.25 12.03
C PHE A 51 -12.17 -9.30 10.88
N VAL A 52 -11.87 -9.89 9.72
CA VAL A 52 -11.89 -9.21 8.42
C VAL A 52 -12.67 -10.10 7.46
N ALA A 53 -13.62 -9.52 6.73
CA ALA A 53 -14.43 -10.27 5.78
C ALA A 53 -14.65 -9.47 4.50
N ARG A 54 -14.57 -10.16 3.36
CA ARG A 54 -14.93 -9.56 2.07
C ARG A 54 -16.41 -9.26 2.03
N ASP A 55 -16.76 -8.04 1.63
CA ASP A 55 -18.15 -7.69 1.37
C ASP A 55 -18.60 -8.28 0.03
N GLN A 56 -19.47 -9.29 0.12
CA GLN A 56 -20.02 -9.99 -1.05
C GLN A 56 -21.05 -9.17 -1.83
N ASN A 57 -21.49 -8.03 -1.28
CA ASN A 57 -22.39 -7.10 -1.94
C ASN A 57 -21.64 -5.95 -2.63
N PHE A 58 -20.31 -5.97 -2.62
CA PHE A 58 -19.46 -4.99 -3.31
C PHE A 58 -18.68 -5.64 -4.48
N PRO A 59 -18.64 -5.00 -5.67
CA PRO A 59 -19.35 -3.76 -6.02
C PRO A 59 -20.88 -3.98 -6.07
N PRO A 60 -21.68 -2.90 -5.95
CA PRO A 60 -23.13 -2.99 -6.05
C PRO A 60 -23.55 -3.71 -7.33
N LYS A 61 -24.59 -4.54 -7.24
CA LYS A 61 -25.10 -5.28 -8.42
C LYS A 61 -25.91 -4.34 -9.30
N ARG A 62 -25.80 -4.51 -10.63
CA ARG A 62 -26.62 -3.75 -11.59
C ARG A 62 -28.10 -3.81 -11.23
N GLY A 63 -28.73 -2.63 -11.11
CA GLY A 63 -30.13 -2.49 -10.71
C GLY A 63 -30.37 -2.32 -9.21
N SER A 64 -29.33 -2.35 -8.37
CA SER A 64 -29.42 -1.87 -6.98
C SER A 64 -29.46 -0.33 -6.94
N PRO A 65 -30.08 0.29 -5.92
CA PRO A 65 -30.08 1.75 -5.74
C PRO A 65 -28.68 2.37 -5.67
N GLU A 66 -27.69 1.59 -5.22
CA GLU A 66 -26.30 2.02 -5.04
C GLU A 66 -25.44 1.82 -6.31
N TYR A 67 -25.97 1.18 -7.35
CA TYR A 67 -25.24 0.94 -8.60
C TYR A 67 -25.22 2.19 -9.48
N ASP A 68 -24.01 2.67 -9.80
CA ASP A 68 -23.77 3.71 -10.79
C ASP A 68 -23.00 3.12 -11.98
N GLU A 69 -23.59 3.20 -13.18
CA GLU A 69 -22.98 2.69 -14.41
C GLU A 69 -21.75 3.47 -14.86
N ASN A 70 -21.51 4.65 -14.29
CA ASN A 70 -20.35 5.49 -14.58
C ASN A 70 -19.17 5.25 -13.63
N ILE A 71 -19.33 4.40 -12.61
CA ILE A 71 -18.28 4.08 -11.64
C ILE A 71 -17.67 2.71 -11.95
N ILE A 72 -16.37 2.68 -12.21
CA ILE A 72 -15.59 1.44 -12.34
C ILE A 72 -14.95 1.15 -10.98
N HIS A 73 -15.37 0.04 -10.36
CA HIS A 73 -14.77 -0.44 -9.11
C HIS A 73 -13.58 -1.36 -9.42
N MET A 74 -12.37 -0.92 -9.09
CA MET A 74 -11.14 -1.71 -9.26
C MET A 74 -10.72 -2.45 -7.98
N ASP A 75 -11.27 -2.05 -6.84
CA ASP A 75 -10.97 -2.65 -5.55
C ASP A 75 -12.11 -3.58 -5.08
N SER A 76 -11.76 -4.57 -4.27
CA SER A 76 -12.71 -5.29 -3.42
C SER A 76 -12.88 -4.52 -2.11
N ARG A 77 -14.09 -4.52 -1.54
CA ARG A 77 -14.36 -3.97 -0.21
C ARG A 77 -14.30 -5.04 0.86
N TYR A 78 -13.70 -4.70 1.99
CA TYR A 78 -13.59 -5.54 3.19
C TYR A 78 -14.16 -4.80 4.39
N GLN A 79 -14.90 -5.51 5.22
CA GLN A 79 -15.33 -5.06 6.53
C GLN A 79 -14.35 -5.58 7.58
N ALA A 80 -13.81 -4.69 8.39
CA ALA A 80 -12.83 -4.99 9.42
C ALA A 80 -13.35 -4.57 10.80
N ARG A 81 -13.14 -5.45 11.79
CA ARG A 81 -13.37 -5.17 13.20
C ARG A 81 -12.13 -5.53 14.00
N TYR A 82 -11.67 -4.60 14.83
CA TYR A 82 -10.48 -4.74 15.64
C TYR A 82 -10.71 -4.33 17.09
N GLY A 83 -10.12 -5.06 18.04
CA GLY A 83 -10.06 -4.69 19.45
C GLY A 83 -8.95 -3.66 19.67
N VAL A 84 -9.26 -2.51 20.27
CA VAL A 84 -8.30 -1.42 20.45
C VAL A 84 -7.44 -1.68 21.68
N LEU A 85 -6.12 -1.74 21.47
CA LEU A 85 -5.12 -1.96 22.51
C LEU A 85 -4.49 -0.63 22.98
N LYS A 86 -4.23 0.28 22.05
CA LYS A 86 -3.68 1.61 22.33
C LYS A 86 -4.11 2.61 21.27
N VAL A 87 -4.54 3.80 21.71
CA VAL A 87 -4.70 4.95 20.82
C VAL A 87 -3.38 5.70 20.75
N VAL A 88 -2.84 5.83 19.54
CA VAL A 88 -1.57 6.54 19.27
C VAL A 88 -1.86 8.01 18.94
N SER A 89 -2.90 8.26 18.13
CA SER A 89 -3.37 9.59 17.76
C SER A 89 -4.85 9.56 17.35
N GLY A 90 -5.49 10.72 17.39
CA GLY A 90 -6.93 10.86 17.15
C GLY A 90 -7.77 10.80 18.43
N ASP A 91 -9.06 11.13 18.31
CA ASP A 91 -10.03 11.06 19.39
C ASP A 91 -10.88 9.79 19.22
N PHE A 92 -10.57 8.77 20.01
CA PHE A 92 -11.25 7.49 19.99
C PHE A 92 -11.17 6.83 21.37
N ASP A 93 -12.30 6.42 21.95
CA ASP A 93 -12.38 5.89 23.31
C ASP A 93 -13.09 4.53 23.40
N ALA A 94 -13.62 4.03 22.29
CA ALA A 94 -14.29 2.73 22.25
C ALA A 94 -13.28 1.57 22.29
N PRO A 95 -13.64 0.42 22.90
CA PRO A 95 -12.75 -0.74 22.98
C PRO A 95 -12.64 -1.51 21.66
N VAL A 96 -13.49 -1.20 20.68
CA VAL A 96 -13.55 -1.87 19.38
C VAL A 96 -13.75 -0.81 18.30
N ILE A 97 -13.05 -0.95 17.18
CA ILE A 97 -13.23 -0.12 15.99
C ILE A 97 -13.72 -0.97 14.82
N ASP A 98 -14.67 -0.40 14.07
CA ASP A 98 -15.14 -0.92 12.79
C ASP A 98 -14.70 0.04 11.68
N PHE A 99 -14.16 -0.50 10.58
CA PHE A 99 -13.79 0.28 9.41
C PHE A 99 -13.87 -0.56 8.12
N GLU A 100 -13.96 0.12 6.98
CA GLU A 100 -13.89 -0.48 5.66
C GLU A 100 -12.46 -0.40 5.11
N ALA A 101 -12.03 -1.42 4.38
CA ALA A 101 -10.79 -1.40 3.61
C ALA A 101 -11.07 -1.75 2.15
N TYR A 102 -10.26 -1.18 1.25
CA TYR A 102 -10.40 -1.37 -0.19
C TYR A 102 -9.07 -1.87 -0.74
N ASP A 103 -9.08 -3.00 -1.43
CA ASP A 103 -7.87 -3.64 -1.96
C ASP A 103 -8.12 -4.31 -3.32
N HIS A 104 -7.23 -4.05 -4.28
CA HIS A 104 -7.27 -4.65 -5.62
C HIS A 104 -6.62 -6.03 -5.73
N TYR A 105 -5.70 -6.39 -4.84
CA TYR A 105 -4.90 -7.63 -4.92
C TYR A 105 -5.47 -8.75 -4.04
N GLY A 106 -6.75 -8.67 -3.68
CA GLY A 106 -7.43 -9.67 -2.87
C GLY A 106 -7.51 -9.25 -1.42
N GLU A 107 -7.32 -10.20 -0.51
CA GLU A 107 -7.50 -9.97 0.93
C GLU A 107 -6.41 -9.04 1.48
N PRO A 108 -6.74 -7.95 2.21
CA PRO A 108 -5.76 -6.98 2.67
C PRO A 108 -4.68 -7.65 3.52
N ARG A 109 -3.40 -7.29 3.30
CA ARG A 109 -2.29 -7.96 3.99
C ARG A 109 -2.39 -7.93 5.52
N PHE A 110 -2.98 -6.86 6.08
CA PHE A 110 -3.19 -6.73 7.53
C PHE A 110 -4.17 -7.74 8.12
N SER A 111 -4.98 -8.45 7.32
CA SER A 111 -5.91 -9.47 7.81
C SER A 111 -5.28 -10.85 8.01
N LYS A 112 -4.13 -11.11 7.37
CA LYS A 112 -3.54 -12.46 7.28
C LYS A 112 -2.86 -12.91 8.56
N GLY A 113 -2.30 -11.98 9.32
CA GLY A 113 -1.57 -12.25 10.56
C GLY A 113 -2.46 -12.22 11.80
N ASP A 114 -2.02 -12.86 12.87
CA ASP A 114 -2.67 -12.81 14.19
C ASP A 114 -1.99 -11.78 15.13
N GLU A 115 -0.94 -11.12 14.64
CA GLU A 115 -0.25 -10.08 15.37
C GLU A 115 -1.12 -8.81 15.50
N ALA A 116 -0.84 -8.01 16.52
CA ALA A 116 -1.40 -6.67 16.60
C ALA A 116 -0.86 -5.80 15.46
N ILE A 117 -1.67 -4.85 15.01
CA ILE A 117 -1.30 -3.91 13.95
C ILE A 117 -1.42 -2.48 14.44
N LEU A 118 -0.50 -1.62 14.00
CA LEU A 118 -0.72 -0.19 13.93
C LEU A 118 -1.48 0.10 12.62
N VAL A 119 -2.68 0.65 12.74
CA VAL A 119 -3.56 0.96 11.58
C VAL A 119 -3.96 2.43 11.60
N PHE A 120 -4.09 3.01 10.40
CA PHE A 120 -4.47 4.41 10.19
C PHE A 120 -5.85 4.47 9.53
N ILE A 121 -6.76 5.20 10.15
CA ILE A 121 -8.17 5.23 9.79
C ILE A 121 -8.61 6.69 9.62
N HIS A 122 -9.36 6.93 8.55
CA HIS A 122 -9.98 8.22 8.26
C HIS A 122 -11.48 8.14 8.57
N ASP A 123 -12.01 9.13 9.29
CA ASP A 123 -13.46 9.33 9.35
C ASP A 123 -13.95 9.94 8.05
N GLY A 124 -14.98 9.36 7.45
CA GLY A 124 -15.62 9.83 6.24
C GLY A 124 -17.15 9.90 6.36
N PRO A 125 -17.84 10.50 5.37
CA PRO A 125 -19.30 10.63 5.38
C PRO A 125 -20.04 9.28 5.37
N HIS A 126 -19.37 8.21 4.96
CA HIS A 126 -19.92 6.86 4.88
C HIS A 126 -19.35 5.91 5.95
N GLY A 127 -18.71 6.47 6.98
CA GLY A 127 -18.07 5.70 8.03
C GLY A 127 -16.55 5.78 7.96
N ARG A 128 -15.89 4.85 8.65
CA ARG A 128 -14.44 4.81 8.79
C ARG A 128 -13.81 3.99 7.68
N VAL A 129 -12.72 4.51 7.13
CA VAL A 129 -11.99 3.86 6.04
C VAL A 129 -10.52 3.75 6.39
N HIS A 130 -9.96 2.55 6.19
CA HIS A 130 -8.53 2.29 6.30
C HIS A 130 -7.74 3.11 5.27
N SER A 131 -6.65 3.71 5.72
CA SER A 131 -5.67 4.32 4.82
C SER A 131 -4.96 3.23 4.03
N LYS A 132 -5.32 3.08 2.75
CA LYS A 132 -4.90 2.00 1.86
C LYS A 132 -3.41 1.66 1.99
N TYR A 133 -3.04 0.41 2.24
CA TYR A 133 -1.65 -0.06 2.42
C TYR A 133 -0.87 0.54 3.60
N ASN A 134 -1.53 1.27 4.49
CA ASN A 134 -0.87 1.87 5.63
C ASN A 134 -1.18 1.08 6.90
N PHE A 135 -0.32 0.11 7.20
CA PHE A 135 -0.35 -0.60 8.46
C PHE A 135 1.05 -1.14 8.79
N TYR A 136 1.26 -1.47 10.06
CA TYR A 136 2.49 -2.12 10.52
C TYR A 136 2.14 -3.25 11.49
N SER A 137 2.76 -4.41 11.34
CA SER A 137 2.76 -5.41 12.41
C SER A 137 3.57 -4.88 13.58
N VAL A 138 2.98 -4.88 14.77
CA VAL A 138 3.60 -4.31 15.97
C VAL A 138 3.49 -5.28 17.13
N TYR A 139 4.47 -5.20 18.03
CA TYR A 139 4.66 -6.14 19.10
C TYR A 139 4.81 -5.40 20.43
N PRO A 140 4.32 -5.98 21.53
CA PRO A 140 4.49 -5.38 22.84
C PRO A 140 5.96 -5.35 23.22
N THR A 141 6.37 -4.25 23.84
CA THR A 141 7.74 -4.02 24.29
C THR A 141 7.82 -4.19 25.81
N ALA A 142 9.01 -4.53 26.30
CA ALA A 142 9.24 -4.85 27.72
C ALA A 142 8.99 -3.66 28.66
N ASP A 143 9.02 -2.44 28.14
CA ASP A 143 8.68 -1.20 28.87
C ASP A 143 7.18 -0.83 28.78
N GLY A 144 6.36 -1.68 28.17
CA GLY A 144 4.90 -1.53 28.13
C GLY A 144 4.36 -0.72 26.96
N ASP A 145 5.21 -0.36 25.98
CA ASP A 145 4.77 0.27 24.73
C ASP A 145 4.65 -0.76 23.58
N TRP A 146 4.54 -0.30 22.34
CA TRP A 146 4.48 -1.08 21.11
C TRP A 146 5.51 -0.59 20.09
N ALA A 147 6.07 -1.51 19.32
CA ALA A 147 7.01 -1.21 18.25
C ALA A 147 6.84 -2.16 17.07
N ALA A 148 7.14 -1.68 15.87
CA ALA A 148 7.39 -2.57 14.73
C ALA A 148 8.83 -3.08 14.79
N CYS A 149 9.04 -4.31 14.32
CA CYS A 149 10.38 -4.83 14.15
C CYS A 149 11.05 -4.21 12.92
N GLY A 150 12.33 -3.88 13.07
CA GLY A 150 13.18 -3.34 12.04
C GLY A 150 12.83 -1.92 11.66
N ASP A 151 13.46 -1.49 10.57
CA ASP A 151 13.20 -0.19 10.00
C ASP A 151 12.05 -0.35 9.03
N ALA A 152 10.84 -0.01 9.49
CA ALA A 152 9.66 -0.05 8.65
C ALA A 152 9.74 0.91 7.44
N TYR A 153 10.82 1.71 7.34
CA TYR A 153 11.09 2.71 6.30
C TYR A 153 12.25 2.33 5.34
N VAL A 154 13.20 1.47 5.72
CA VAL A 154 14.40 1.11 4.90
C VAL A 154 14.11 0.22 3.70
N GLN A 155 12.87 -0.25 3.52
CA GLN A 155 12.49 -0.89 2.25
C GLN A 155 12.51 0.06 1.04
N ASN A 156 12.65 1.38 1.22
CA ASN A 156 12.41 2.35 0.15
C ASN A 156 13.60 3.21 -0.34
N ASP A 157 14.69 3.39 0.43
CA ASP A 157 15.89 4.09 -0.08
C ASP A 157 17.19 3.76 0.68
N PRO A 158 18.00 2.80 0.18
CA PRO A 158 19.27 2.42 0.82
C PRO A 158 20.36 3.51 0.77
N LYS A 159 20.16 4.63 0.07
CA LYS A 159 21.15 5.71 -0.05
C LYS A 159 20.97 6.83 1.00
N ARG A 160 19.89 6.80 1.79
CA ARG A 160 19.61 7.83 2.80
C ARG A 160 20.55 7.67 4.01
N LYS A 161 21.34 8.71 4.30
CA LYS A 161 22.34 8.68 5.39
C LYS A 161 21.76 9.04 6.76
N ASN A 162 20.68 9.82 6.79
CA ASN A 162 19.93 10.09 8.01
C ASN A 162 18.97 8.93 8.22
N LYS A 163 19.43 7.92 8.96
CA LYS A 163 18.60 6.83 9.44
C LYS A 163 17.74 7.40 10.57
N GLU A 164 16.43 7.38 10.38
CA GLU A 164 15.42 7.68 11.41
C GLU A 164 15.65 6.72 12.60
N PRO A 165 15.18 7.01 13.83
CA PRO A 165 15.65 6.31 15.02
C PRO A 165 15.18 4.84 15.04
N LEU A 166 16.01 3.97 14.50
CA LEU A 166 16.08 2.59 14.93
C LEU A 166 16.59 2.59 16.37
N GLU A 167 15.74 2.12 17.26
CA GLU A 167 16.09 1.96 18.66
C GLU A 167 16.44 0.50 18.95
N ASP A 168 17.29 0.30 19.95
CA ASP A 168 17.45 -1.01 20.59
C ASP A 168 16.18 -1.28 21.39
N ILE A 169 15.29 -2.10 20.82
CA ILE A 169 13.97 -2.39 21.37
C ILE A 169 14.01 -3.76 22.05
N SER A 170 13.79 -3.77 23.36
CA SER A 170 13.49 -5.01 24.07
C SER A 170 12.01 -5.35 23.87
N PHE A 171 11.71 -6.30 23.00
CA PHE A 171 10.35 -6.85 22.87
C PHE A 171 10.00 -7.74 24.08
N LEU A 172 8.71 -7.81 24.42
CA LEU A 172 8.23 -8.65 25.52
C LEU A 172 8.46 -10.14 25.21
N ASP A 173 8.11 -10.54 23.99
CA ASP A 173 8.43 -11.83 23.40
C ASP A 173 9.37 -11.61 22.20
N PRO A 174 10.34 -12.51 21.94
CA PRO A 174 11.20 -12.39 20.77
C PRO A 174 10.38 -12.33 19.48
N VAL A 175 10.60 -11.29 18.67
CA VAL A 175 10.01 -11.20 17.33
C VAL A 175 10.89 -11.99 16.37
N GLU A 176 10.38 -13.12 15.89
CA GLU A 176 11.11 -14.04 15.04
C GLU A 176 10.42 -14.22 13.69
N VAL A 177 11.22 -14.31 12.63
CA VAL A 177 10.73 -14.63 11.30
C VAL A 177 11.53 -15.78 10.70
N ASN A 178 10.84 -16.63 9.95
CA ASN A 178 11.45 -17.68 9.15
C ASN A 178 11.71 -17.12 7.75
N VAL A 179 12.96 -16.73 7.48
CA VAL A 179 13.30 -15.96 6.27
C VAL A 179 13.03 -16.69 4.96
N PRO A 180 13.23 -18.02 4.85
CA PRO A 180 12.78 -18.78 3.69
C PRO A 180 11.31 -18.59 3.31
N ASP A 181 10.43 -18.20 4.24
CA ASP A 181 9.02 -17.91 3.94
C ASP A 181 8.85 -16.65 3.08
N PHE A 182 9.89 -15.83 2.92
CA PHE A 182 9.92 -14.67 2.03
C PHE A 182 10.67 -14.91 0.73
N TYR A 183 11.29 -16.07 0.54
CA TYR A 183 12.01 -16.35 -0.70
C TYR A 183 11.02 -16.47 -1.86
N VAL A 184 11.38 -15.83 -2.95
CA VAL A 184 10.71 -16.03 -4.23
C VAL A 184 11.16 -17.35 -4.82
N THR A 185 10.25 -18.03 -5.49
CA THR A 185 10.45 -19.32 -6.14
C THR A 185 10.25 -19.18 -7.64
N LEU A 186 10.74 -20.15 -8.41
CA LEU A 186 10.54 -20.15 -9.86
C LEU A 186 9.05 -20.19 -10.24
N ASN A 187 8.22 -20.81 -9.40
CA ASN A 187 6.78 -20.93 -9.61
C ASN A 187 6.05 -19.59 -9.46
N ASP A 188 6.70 -18.57 -8.88
CA ASP A 188 6.14 -17.22 -8.82
C ASP A 188 6.29 -16.47 -10.17
N TYR A 189 7.16 -16.94 -11.06
CA TYR A 189 7.38 -16.36 -12.41
C TYR A 189 6.86 -17.22 -13.55
N VAL A 190 6.74 -18.53 -13.33
CA VAL A 190 6.39 -19.50 -14.37
C VAL A 190 5.19 -20.29 -13.91
N ASP A 191 4.06 -20.08 -14.57
CA ASP A 191 2.88 -20.89 -14.38
C ASP A 191 3.20 -22.36 -14.74
N GLU A 192 2.65 -23.32 -14.00
CA GLU A 192 2.94 -24.75 -14.22
C GLU A 192 2.62 -25.23 -15.64
N ASP A 193 1.67 -24.56 -16.30
CA ASP A 193 1.22 -24.86 -17.66
C ASP A 193 2.05 -24.17 -18.75
N ASP A 194 2.97 -23.27 -18.39
CA ASP A 194 3.78 -22.53 -19.35
C ASP A 194 4.93 -23.37 -19.92
N VAL A 195 4.95 -23.50 -21.24
CA VAL A 195 6.05 -24.16 -21.96
C VAL A 195 7.22 -23.17 -22.10
N VAL A 196 8.03 -23.08 -21.05
CA VAL A 196 9.24 -22.25 -21.01
C VAL A 196 10.47 -23.07 -21.41
N SER A 197 11.30 -22.54 -22.30
CA SER A 197 12.55 -23.19 -22.71
C SER A 197 13.55 -23.29 -21.56
N ASP A 198 14.45 -24.27 -21.61
CA ASP A 198 15.49 -24.44 -20.59
C ASP A 198 16.36 -23.18 -20.40
N ALA A 199 16.65 -22.49 -21.50
CA ALA A 199 17.39 -21.23 -21.47
C ALA A 199 16.64 -20.15 -20.68
N ARG A 200 15.33 -20.01 -20.91
CA ARG A 200 14.50 -19.02 -20.21
C ARG A 200 14.26 -19.40 -18.74
N LYS A 201 14.13 -20.69 -18.43
CA LYS A 201 14.10 -21.16 -17.03
C LYS A 201 15.40 -20.85 -16.28
N ALA A 202 16.54 -20.99 -16.94
CA ALA A 202 17.84 -20.64 -16.35
C ALA A 202 17.97 -19.13 -16.07
N GLU A 203 17.42 -18.27 -16.94
CA GLU A 203 17.35 -16.82 -16.71
C GLU A 203 16.49 -16.49 -15.48
N PHE A 204 15.27 -17.01 -15.40
CA PHE A 204 14.40 -16.80 -14.23
C PHE A 204 15.01 -17.35 -12.95
N GLN A 205 15.71 -18.49 -13.01
CA GLN A 205 16.39 -19.04 -11.85
C GLN A 205 17.52 -18.14 -11.35
N ALA A 206 18.24 -17.45 -12.25
CA ALA A 206 19.27 -16.49 -11.87
C ALA A 206 18.67 -15.23 -11.23
N GLU A 207 17.51 -14.79 -11.71
CA GLU A 207 16.73 -13.68 -11.13
C GLU A 207 16.25 -14.02 -9.71
N VAL A 208 15.61 -15.18 -9.53
CA VAL A 208 15.21 -15.72 -8.21
C VAL A 208 16.38 -15.78 -7.22
N VAL A 209 17.55 -16.24 -7.66
CA VAL A 209 18.75 -16.30 -6.80
C VAL A 209 19.21 -14.89 -6.42
N SER A 210 19.16 -13.93 -7.35
CA SER A 210 19.51 -12.54 -7.08
C SER A 210 18.56 -11.91 -6.06
N GLU A 211 17.24 -12.06 -6.26
CA GLU A 211 16.23 -11.52 -5.35
C GLU A 211 16.30 -12.15 -3.96
N ASN A 212 16.48 -13.47 -3.88
CA ASN A 212 16.64 -14.15 -2.59
C ASN A 212 17.92 -13.73 -1.85
N ALA A 213 18.99 -13.39 -2.57
CA ALA A 213 20.19 -12.82 -1.98
C ALA A 213 19.95 -11.40 -1.42
N GLU A 214 19.13 -10.60 -2.09
CA GLU A 214 18.69 -9.29 -1.58
C GLU A 214 17.83 -9.45 -0.32
N ILE A 215 16.84 -10.36 -0.34
CA ILE A 215 16.00 -10.71 0.80
C ILE A 215 16.87 -11.16 1.99
N ASP A 216 17.83 -12.05 1.76
CA ASP A 216 18.76 -12.50 2.80
C ASP A 216 19.56 -11.36 3.43
N GLY A 217 19.91 -10.33 2.64
CA GLY A 217 20.58 -9.13 3.10
C GLY A 217 19.73 -8.28 4.05
N LEU A 218 18.40 -8.28 3.88
CA LEU A 218 17.47 -7.53 4.75
C LEU A 218 17.40 -8.10 6.17
N TYR A 219 17.64 -9.41 6.32
CA TYR A 219 17.54 -10.12 7.61
C TYR A 219 18.91 -10.34 8.28
N GLN A 220 19.80 -9.36 8.15
CA GLN A 220 21.13 -9.33 8.77
C GLN A 220 21.23 -8.31 9.91
N ALA A 221 22.35 -8.37 10.62
CA ALA A 221 22.73 -7.36 11.61
C ALA A 221 22.87 -5.96 10.96
N PRO A 222 22.62 -4.88 11.71
CA PRO A 222 22.34 -4.85 13.15
C PRO A 222 20.88 -5.05 13.53
N ILE A 223 19.95 -5.01 12.56
CA ILE A 223 18.51 -5.10 12.83
C ILE A 223 18.12 -6.50 13.28
N TRP A 224 18.70 -7.52 12.64
CA TRP A 224 18.36 -8.91 12.88
C TRP A 224 19.56 -9.70 13.39
N LYS A 225 19.28 -10.64 14.28
CA LYS A 225 20.19 -11.72 14.65
C LYS A 225 19.79 -12.99 13.92
N ARG A 226 20.63 -13.43 12.98
CA ARG A 226 20.39 -14.64 12.18
C ARG A 226 20.83 -15.91 12.93
N ASN A 227 19.99 -16.94 12.94
CA ASN A 227 20.33 -18.30 13.39
C ASN A 227 19.71 -19.34 12.44
N GLY A 228 20.47 -19.75 11.43
CA GLY A 228 19.96 -20.64 10.39
C GLY A 228 18.84 -19.97 9.59
N ALA A 229 17.66 -20.62 9.53
CA ALA A 229 16.48 -20.13 8.81
C ALA A 229 15.71 -19.03 9.59
N THR A 230 15.97 -18.89 10.89
CA THR A 230 15.28 -17.93 11.76
C THR A 230 16.09 -16.64 11.91
N ALA A 231 15.41 -15.50 11.86
CA ALA A 231 15.97 -14.20 12.21
C ALA A 231 15.19 -13.61 13.38
N THR A 232 15.88 -13.20 14.44
CA THR A 232 15.29 -12.56 15.63
C THR A 232 15.54 -11.06 15.56
N CYS A 233 14.50 -10.27 15.80
CA CYS A 233 14.59 -8.81 15.79
C CYS A 233 15.41 -8.28 16.97
N LEU A 234 16.28 -7.31 16.69
CA LEU A 234 17.07 -6.59 17.70
C LEU A 234 16.73 -5.10 17.75
N LEU A 235 16.43 -4.51 16.58
CA LEU A 235 16.12 -3.09 16.46
C LEU A 235 14.70 -2.91 15.95
N GLY A 236 14.03 -1.84 16.36
CA GLY A 236 12.68 -1.54 15.91
C GLY A 236 12.37 -0.05 15.90
N THR A 237 11.11 0.26 15.58
CA THR A 237 10.58 1.62 15.55
C THR A 237 9.31 1.68 16.38
N ARG A 238 9.22 2.64 17.31
CA ARG A 238 8.04 2.81 18.18
C ARG A 238 6.84 3.25 17.36
N VAL A 239 5.65 2.88 17.82
CA VAL A 239 4.39 3.25 17.14
C VAL A 239 4.14 4.76 17.06
N VAL A 240 4.67 5.52 18.01
CA VAL A 240 4.58 6.99 18.01
C VAL A 240 5.42 7.60 16.87
N ASP A 241 6.60 7.04 16.60
CA ASP A 241 7.47 7.49 15.50
C ASP A 241 6.91 7.04 14.15
N LEU A 242 6.36 5.81 14.08
CA LEU A 242 5.59 5.32 12.91
C LEU A 242 4.45 6.27 12.56
N HIS A 243 3.68 6.71 13.55
CA HIS A 243 2.62 7.69 13.34
C HIS A 243 3.16 9.05 12.89
N ALA A 244 4.16 9.60 13.58
CA ALA A 244 4.75 10.89 13.25
C ALA A 244 5.24 10.92 11.79
N PHE A 245 5.93 9.87 11.36
CA PHE A 245 6.37 9.72 9.98
C PHE A 245 5.20 9.68 8.99
N GLN A 246 4.19 8.86 9.23
CA GLN A 246 3.04 8.76 8.32
C GLN A 246 2.30 10.10 8.24
N ASN A 247 2.21 10.80 9.37
CA ASN A 247 1.63 12.13 9.41
C ASN A 247 2.41 13.13 8.53
N GLU A 248 3.72 13.18 8.66
CA GLU A 248 4.60 14.06 7.87
C GLU A 248 4.62 13.73 6.38
N THR A 249 4.74 12.45 6.05
CA THR A 249 5.03 12.01 4.67
C THR A 249 3.76 11.79 3.86
N ARG A 250 2.71 11.25 4.50
CA ARG A 250 1.52 10.79 3.80
C ARG A 250 0.32 11.70 4.00
N PHE A 251 0.07 12.10 5.23
CA PHE A 251 -1.18 12.75 5.59
C PHE A 251 -1.17 14.27 5.51
N LEU A 252 0.02 14.88 5.46
CA LEU A 252 0.18 16.33 5.30
C LEU A 252 0.88 16.66 3.97
N PRO A 253 0.26 16.35 2.81
CA PRO A 253 0.89 16.54 1.50
C PRO A 253 1.29 17.99 1.22
N ASP A 254 0.53 18.95 1.72
CA ASP A 254 0.81 20.40 1.59
C ASP A 254 2.02 20.84 2.42
N GLN A 255 2.41 20.06 3.43
CA GLN A 255 3.58 20.34 4.26
C GLN A 255 4.85 19.66 3.74
N ARG A 256 4.76 18.78 2.73
CA ARG A 256 5.92 18.06 2.18
C ARG A 256 7.04 19.00 1.75
N ASP A 257 6.69 20.10 1.08
CA ASP A 257 7.67 21.09 0.65
C ASP A 257 8.37 21.75 1.83
N GLU A 258 7.65 22.09 2.91
CA GLU A 258 8.24 22.68 4.13
C GLU A 258 9.07 21.65 4.90
N ILE A 259 8.60 20.41 5.03
CA ILE A 259 9.36 19.31 5.62
C ILE A 259 10.67 19.09 4.86
N CYS A 260 10.62 19.08 3.53
CA CYS A 260 11.82 18.95 2.70
C CYS A 260 12.76 20.15 2.86
N LYS A 261 12.25 21.38 2.98
CA LYS A 261 13.08 22.55 3.28
C LYS A 261 13.77 22.44 4.63
N ILE A 262 13.08 21.94 5.66
CA ILE A 262 13.65 21.74 7.00
C ILE A 262 14.72 20.64 6.95
N ARG A 263 14.41 19.49 6.34
CA ARG A 263 15.32 18.34 6.26
C ARG A 263 16.60 18.64 5.50
N HIS A 264 16.53 19.47 4.47
CA HIS A 264 17.68 19.85 3.63
C HIS A 264 18.17 21.27 3.93
N ALA A 265 17.86 21.85 5.10
CA ALA A 265 18.17 23.26 5.38
C ALA A 265 19.65 23.61 5.14
N ASP A 266 20.57 22.75 5.57
CA ASP A 266 22.01 22.92 5.39
C ASP A 266 22.44 22.80 3.92
N GLU A 267 21.87 21.85 3.16
CA GLU A 267 22.16 21.66 1.73
C GLU A 267 21.59 22.79 0.87
N LEU A 268 20.50 23.39 1.32
CA LEU A 268 19.85 24.52 0.66
C LEU A 268 20.55 25.86 0.97
N GLU A 269 21.49 25.91 1.91
CA GLU A 269 22.25 27.11 2.21
C GLU A 269 23.21 27.46 1.06
N GLY A 270 23.23 28.72 0.63
CA GLY A 270 24.10 29.18 -0.46
C GLY A 270 23.68 28.80 -1.89
N LEU A 271 22.70 27.89 -2.06
CA LEU A 271 22.12 27.58 -3.37
C LEU A 271 21.21 28.69 -3.89
N ASP A 272 21.06 28.79 -5.21
CA ASP A 272 20.05 29.66 -5.81
C ASP A 272 18.64 29.05 -5.75
N TRP A 273 17.63 29.82 -6.11
CA TRP A 273 16.23 29.39 -5.99
C TRP A 273 15.87 28.20 -6.91
N GLN A 274 16.55 28.05 -8.06
CA GLN A 274 16.29 26.98 -9.01
C GLN A 274 16.83 25.66 -8.44
N ASP A 275 18.07 25.68 -7.95
CA ASP A 275 18.70 24.51 -7.35
C ASP A 275 17.95 24.06 -6.08
N LYS A 276 17.52 25.01 -5.24
CA LYS A 276 16.67 24.70 -4.07
C LYS A 276 15.37 24.04 -4.48
N ARG A 277 14.73 24.53 -5.54
CA ARG A 277 13.47 23.96 -6.04
C ARG A 277 13.67 22.54 -6.55
N VAL A 278 14.80 22.24 -7.20
CA VAL A 278 15.12 20.88 -7.67
C VAL A 278 15.24 19.92 -6.49
N ILE A 279 15.99 20.29 -5.44
CA ILE A 279 16.20 19.44 -4.25
C ILE A 279 14.88 19.23 -3.50
N VAL A 280 14.14 20.31 -3.22
CA VAL A 280 12.86 20.22 -2.51
C VAL A 280 11.85 19.41 -3.32
N LYS A 281 11.77 19.60 -4.63
CA LYS A 281 10.88 18.82 -5.50
C LYS A 281 11.27 17.35 -5.51
N ALA A 282 12.56 17.02 -5.62
CA ALA A 282 13.02 15.64 -5.61
C ALA A 282 12.67 14.95 -4.28
N CYS A 283 12.89 15.63 -3.14
CA CYS A 283 12.46 15.14 -1.83
C CYS A 283 10.94 14.95 -1.77
N ALA A 284 10.15 15.95 -2.18
CA ALA A 284 8.69 15.87 -2.16
C ALA A 284 8.14 14.79 -3.11
N ASP A 285 8.81 14.53 -4.23
CA ASP A 285 8.46 13.45 -5.16
C ASP A 285 8.76 12.07 -4.55
N VAL A 286 9.86 11.90 -3.79
CA VAL A 286 10.11 10.67 -3.02
C VAL A 286 9.03 10.47 -1.96
N LEU A 287 8.67 11.53 -1.23
CA LEU A 287 7.57 11.49 -0.26
C LEU A 287 6.22 11.20 -0.92
N LYS A 288 6.03 11.54 -2.21
CA LYS A 288 4.85 11.15 -2.99
C LYS A 288 4.86 9.66 -3.34
N ILE A 289 5.99 9.13 -3.81
CA ILE A 289 6.14 7.73 -4.22
C ILE A 289 5.91 6.79 -3.03
N GLN A 290 6.32 7.18 -1.82
CA GLN A 290 6.05 6.43 -0.59
C GLN A 290 4.54 6.35 -0.21
N ASN A 291 3.65 6.98 -0.99
CA ASN A 291 2.19 6.82 -0.85
C ASN A 291 1.58 5.90 -1.92
N LEU A 292 2.39 5.39 -2.84
CA LEU A 292 1.91 4.39 -3.78
C LEU A 292 1.95 3.01 -3.09
N PRO A 293 0.92 2.17 -3.28
CA PRO A 293 0.92 0.75 -2.89
C PRO A 293 2.25 0.03 -3.07
#